data_AF-A0A0R3SQ64-F1
#
_entry.id   AF-A0A0R3SQ64-F1
#
_cell.length_a   1.000
_cell.length_b   1.000
_cell.length_c   1.000
_cell.angle_alpha   90.00
_cell.angle_beta   90.00
_cell.angle_gamma   90.00
#
_symmetry.space_group_name_H-M   'P 1'
#
loop_
_entity.id
_entity.type
_entity.pdbx_description
1 polymer ?
#
loop_
_entity_poly.entity_id
_entity_poly.type
_entity_poly.pdbx_seq_one_letter_code
_entity_poly.pdbx_strand_id
1 'polypeptide(L)'
;MRLAFLLGKVTEYCCYGYCIDLLRHLANRPSGPHENATSFTYELHMVGDGQMGEELFNAMNETKVWSGIVGELTTGMADLSVAPMTITPERVTILEFTKPFKYLGMTILVKRERFKSNLASFLQPFESTLWVLVGVSVHVVALFLYLLDRYSAIRVLHRKEREQATNNTSPPNNNNIVVESSRENEEVVKPKYDEEFNLSSSMWFTWGILLNSGIGDETPKAFSTRALGMVWAGFAMIIVASST
;
A
#
# COMPACT_ATOMS: atom_id res chain seq x y z
N MET A 1 -30.85 47.62 -22.04
CA MET A 1 -30.10 46.36 -22.25
C MET A 1 -29.49 46.39 -23.65
N ARG A 2 -28.23 46.81 -23.78
CA ARG A 2 -27.46 46.89 -25.02
C ARG A 2 -25.99 46.64 -24.72
N LEU A 3 -25.40 45.62 -25.31
CA LEU A 3 -23.95 45.58 -25.44
C LEU A 3 -23.47 44.94 -26.75
N ALA A 4 -22.35 45.50 -27.19
CA ALA A 4 -21.34 45.01 -28.11
C ALA A 4 -21.75 44.83 -29.58
N PHE A 5 -21.47 45.90 -30.33
CA PHE A 5 -21.34 45.96 -31.78
C PHE A 5 -20.30 44.95 -32.27
N LEU A 6 -20.71 43.93 -33.01
CA LEU A 6 -19.88 43.35 -34.07
C LEU A 6 -20.65 42.83 -35.29
N LEU A 7 -21.96 42.55 -35.21
CA LEU A 7 -22.75 42.08 -36.37
C LEU A 7 -24.24 42.52 -36.33
N GLY A 8 -24.56 43.68 -35.76
CA GLY A 8 -25.90 44.27 -35.81
C GLY A 8 -27.04 43.45 -35.17
N LYS A 9 -26.73 42.32 -34.52
CA LYS A 9 -27.70 41.45 -33.85
C LYS A 9 -27.47 41.50 -32.35
N VAL A 10 -28.28 42.28 -31.65
CA VAL A 10 -28.30 42.32 -30.18
C VAL A 10 -28.90 41.00 -29.70
N THR A 11 -28.08 40.13 -29.12
CA THR A 11 -28.54 38.91 -28.46
C THR A 11 -28.71 39.18 -26.98
N GLU A 12 -29.95 39.19 -26.50
CA GLU A 12 -30.24 39.28 -25.07
C GLU A 12 -30.02 37.92 -24.40
N TYR A 13 -29.19 37.89 -23.36
CA TYR A 13 -28.97 36.70 -22.54
C TYR A 13 -29.55 36.93 -21.14
N CYS A 14 -30.16 35.90 -20.56
CA CYS A 14 -30.62 35.93 -19.17
C CYS A 14 -29.48 35.51 -18.24
N CYS A 15 -29.03 36.43 -17.37
CA CYS A 15 -27.98 36.17 -16.38
C CYS A 15 -28.58 35.87 -15.01
N TYR A 16 -28.07 34.84 -14.34
CA TYR A 16 -28.44 34.48 -12.97
C TYR A 16 -27.20 34.01 -12.19
N GLY A 17 -27.26 34.08 -10.86
CA GLY A 17 -26.19 33.58 -9.99
C GLY A 17 -25.97 34.46 -8.77
N TYR A 18 -24.98 34.08 -7.97
CA TYR A 18 -24.70 34.72 -6.68
C TYR A 18 -24.50 36.24 -6.76
N CYS A 19 -23.74 36.73 -7.73
CA CYS A 19 -23.48 38.15 -7.92
C CYS A 19 -24.74 38.93 -8.39
N ILE A 20 -25.63 38.29 -9.14
CA ILE A 20 -26.89 38.90 -9.61
C ILE A 20 -27.86 39.07 -8.46
N ASP A 21 -27.99 38.05 -7.59
CA ASP A 21 -28.82 38.13 -6.40
C ASP A 21 -28.31 39.19 -5.42
N LEU A 22 -26.98 39.27 -5.26
CA LEU A 22 -26.33 40.32 -4.47
C LEU A 22 -26.65 41.71 -5.04
N LEU A 23 -26.52 41.93 -6.36
CA LEU A 23 -26.82 43.21 -6.99
C LEU A 23 -28.29 43.60 -6.82
N ARG A 24 -29.22 42.65 -7.00
CA ARG A 24 -30.66 42.87 -6.75
C ARG A 24 -30.93 43.27 -5.31
N HIS A 25 -30.21 42.67 -4.36
CA HIS A 25 -30.33 43.03 -2.94
C HIS A 25 -29.78 44.43 -2.66
N LEU A 26 -28.66 44.81 -3.26
CA LEU A 26 -28.08 46.15 -3.15
C LEU A 26 -28.97 47.24 -3.77
N ALA A 27 -29.59 46.94 -4.92
CA ALA A 27 -30.46 47.87 -5.65
C ALA A 27 -31.81 48.13 -4.96
N ASN A 28 -32.28 47.20 -4.14
CA ASN A 28 -33.58 47.28 -3.44
C ASN A 28 -33.40 47.38 -1.92
N ARG A 29 -32.22 47.78 -1.43
CA ARG A 29 -31.92 47.77 0.00
C ARG A 29 -32.70 48.88 0.72
N PRO A 30 -33.56 48.55 1.70
CA PRO A 30 -34.26 49.57 2.49
C PRO A 30 -33.28 50.27 3.45
N SER A 31 -33.60 51.53 3.79
CA SER A 31 -32.82 52.33 4.73
C SER A 31 -32.76 51.66 6.10
N GLY A 32 -31.55 51.51 6.63
CA GLY A 32 -31.31 51.02 7.99
C GLY A 32 -31.10 52.17 9.00
N PRO A 33 -30.99 51.86 10.30
CA PRO A 33 -30.84 52.88 11.36
C PRO A 33 -29.61 53.80 11.21
N HIS A 34 -28.62 53.39 10.41
CA HIS A 34 -27.38 54.13 10.14
C HIS A 34 -27.03 54.22 8.65
N GLU A 35 -27.92 53.79 7.73
CA GLU A 35 -27.62 53.69 6.29
C GLU A 35 -28.80 54.12 5.43
N ASN A 36 -28.54 54.95 4.42
CA ASN A 36 -29.55 55.43 3.47
C ASN A 36 -30.03 54.30 2.56
N ALA A 37 -31.30 54.37 2.13
CA ALA A 37 -31.83 53.46 1.12
C ALA A 37 -31.08 53.66 -0.21
N THR A 38 -30.53 52.58 -0.79
CA THR A 38 -29.91 52.61 -2.10
C THR A 38 -30.88 52.06 -3.12
N SER A 39 -31.87 52.86 -3.53
CA SER A 39 -32.75 52.52 -4.64
C SER A 39 -32.12 52.99 -5.96
N PHE A 40 -31.57 52.06 -6.75
CA PHE A 40 -31.04 52.36 -8.07
C PHE A 40 -31.50 51.34 -9.11
N THR A 41 -31.57 51.80 -10.36
CA THR A 41 -31.80 50.92 -11.52
C THR A 41 -30.46 50.63 -12.18
N TYR A 42 -30.33 49.47 -12.80
CA TYR A 42 -29.09 49.04 -13.41
C TYR A 42 -29.35 48.38 -14.75
N GLU A 43 -28.39 48.51 -15.66
CA GLU A 43 -28.35 47.78 -16.91
C GLU A 43 -27.14 46.84 -16.87
N LEU A 44 -27.38 45.56 -17.12
CA LEU A 44 -26.32 44.57 -17.10
C LEU A 44 -25.69 44.43 -18.47
N HIS A 45 -24.37 44.38 -18.47
CA HIS A 45 -23.58 44.02 -19.64
C HIS A 45 -22.43 43.09 -19.25
N MET A 46 -22.04 42.25 -20.21
CA MET A 46 -20.92 41.32 -20.04
C MET A 46 -19.68 41.94 -20.67
N VAL A 47 -18.56 41.90 -19.94
CA VAL A 47 -17.26 42.38 -20.46
C VAL A 47 -16.93 41.75 -21.82
N GLY A 48 -16.48 42.56 -22.77
CA GLY A 48 -16.33 42.13 -24.17
C GLY A 48 -15.30 41.02 -24.40
N ASP A 49 -14.21 41.01 -23.62
CA ASP A 49 -13.10 40.06 -23.75
C ASP A 49 -13.19 38.84 -22.79
N GLY A 50 -14.17 38.84 -21.88
CA GLY A 50 -14.34 37.78 -20.87
C GLY A 50 -13.25 37.75 -19.79
N GLN A 51 -12.37 38.75 -19.70
CA GLN A 51 -11.24 38.77 -18.77
C GLN A 51 -11.49 39.73 -17.60
N MET A 52 -10.85 39.46 -16.46
CA MET A 52 -10.91 40.39 -15.31
C MET A 52 -10.16 41.68 -15.58
N GLY A 53 -9.08 41.62 -16.36
CA GLY A 53 -8.25 42.77 -16.73
C GLY A 53 -6.81 42.62 -16.27
N GLU A 54 -5.91 42.88 -17.20
CA GLU A 54 -4.46 42.85 -17.04
C GLU A 54 -3.88 44.19 -17.53
N GLU A 55 -2.79 44.62 -16.91
CA GLU A 55 -2.06 45.81 -17.34
C GLU A 55 -1.22 45.46 -18.57
N LEU A 56 -1.67 45.89 -19.74
CA LEU A 56 -0.97 45.68 -21.00
C LEU A 56 -0.08 46.90 -21.30
N PHE A 57 1.16 46.63 -21.67
CA PHE A 57 2.07 47.66 -22.16
C PHE A 57 1.89 47.84 -23.67
N ASN A 58 1.46 49.03 -24.09
CA ASN A 58 1.35 49.35 -25.51
C ASN A 58 2.69 49.90 -26.01
N ALA A 59 3.46 49.06 -26.72
CA ALA A 59 4.78 49.41 -27.24
C ALA A 59 4.76 50.55 -28.27
N MET A 60 3.64 50.84 -28.92
CA MET A 60 3.55 51.93 -29.90
C MET A 60 3.40 53.31 -29.25
N ASN A 61 2.73 53.37 -28.09
CA ASN A 61 2.41 54.62 -27.42
C ASN A 61 3.16 54.78 -26.09
N GLU A 62 3.95 53.79 -25.69
CA GLU A 62 4.62 53.69 -24.38
C GLU A 62 3.66 53.86 -23.18
N THR A 63 2.37 53.62 -23.39
CA THR A 63 1.34 53.75 -22.36
C THR A 63 0.94 52.40 -21.80
N LYS A 64 0.59 52.41 -20.52
CA LYS A 64 -0.04 51.26 -19.86
C LYS A 64 -1.55 51.36 -20.03
N VAL A 65 -2.16 50.30 -20.55
CA VAL A 65 -3.61 50.22 -20.80
C VAL A 65 -4.15 48.98 -20.11
N TRP A 66 -5.29 49.11 -19.45
CA TRP A 66 -5.95 47.99 -18.79
C TRP A 66 -6.96 47.32 -19.73
N SER A 67 -6.95 45.99 -19.76
CA SER A 67 -7.97 45.18 -20.45
C SER A 67 -9.11 44.76 -19.52
N GLY A 68 -10.08 44.02 -20.04
CA GLY A 68 -11.15 43.40 -19.25
C GLY A 68 -12.02 44.35 -18.45
N ILE A 69 -12.55 43.84 -17.34
CA ILE A 69 -13.41 44.60 -16.43
C ILE A 69 -12.72 45.88 -15.97
N VAL A 70 -11.42 45.81 -15.63
CA VAL A 70 -10.64 46.98 -15.20
C VAL A 70 -10.54 48.03 -16.31
N GLY A 71 -10.32 47.61 -17.56
CA GLY A 71 -10.32 48.48 -18.73
C GLY A 71 -11.65 49.18 -18.97
N GLU A 72 -12.77 48.45 -18.88
CA GLU A 72 -14.10 49.04 -19.08
C GLU A 72 -14.47 50.05 -17.98
N LEU A 73 -14.09 49.80 -16.73
CA LEU A 73 -14.29 50.74 -15.61
C LEU A 73 -13.43 52.00 -15.77
N THR A 74 -12.16 51.84 -16.15
CA THR A 74 -11.24 52.99 -16.31
C THR A 74 -11.56 53.86 -17.54
N THR A 75 -12.13 53.26 -18.59
CA THR A 75 -12.56 53.97 -19.80
C THR A 75 -13.95 54.60 -19.70
N GLY A 76 -14.67 54.36 -18.59
CA GLY A 76 -16.04 54.86 -18.39
C GLY A 76 -17.10 54.14 -19.24
N MET A 77 -16.78 52.95 -19.77
CA MET A 77 -17.78 52.09 -20.41
C MET A 77 -18.69 51.39 -19.38
N ALA A 78 -18.22 51.26 -18.14
CA ALA A 78 -18.95 50.68 -17.02
C ALA A 78 -18.79 51.56 -15.76
N ASP A 79 -19.85 51.71 -14.97
CA ASP A 79 -19.82 52.50 -13.73
C ASP A 79 -19.53 51.63 -12.48
N LEU A 80 -19.98 50.37 -12.49
CA LEU A 80 -19.86 49.45 -11.37
C LEU A 80 -19.66 48.03 -11.88
N SER A 81 -18.75 47.28 -11.25
CA SER A 81 -18.59 45.84 -11.47
C SER A 81 -18.99 45.04 -10.25
N VAL A 82 -19.89 44.07 -10.45
CA VAL A 82 -20.25 43.07 -9.43
C VAL A 82 -19.89 41.69 -9.97
N ALA A 83 -18.61 41.35 -9.84
CA ALA A 83 -18.00 40.13 -10.35
C ALA A 83 -17.04 39.53 -9.31
N PRO A 84 -16.64 38.24 -9.45
CA PRO A 84 -15.58 37.66 -8.63
C PRO A 84 -14.22 38.28 -9.02
N MET A 85 -13.93 39.49 -8.52
CA MET A 85 -12.69 40.22 -8.78
C MET A 85 -11.75 40.17 -7.58
N THR A 86 -10.50 39.81 -7.81
CA THR A 86 -9.45 39.83 -6.78
C THR A 86 -8.91 41.25 -6.58
N ILE A 87 -8.84 41.68 -5.32
CA ILE A 87 -8.22 42.93 -4.90
C ILE A 87 -6.69 42.72 -4.91
N THR A 88 -5.98 43.40 -5.81
CA THR A 88 -4.51 43.38 -5.90
C THR A 88 -3.97 44.79 -5.73
N PRO A 89 -2.72 44.97 -5.22
CA PRO A 89 -2.13 46.30 -5.03
C PRO A 89 -2.12 47.14 -6.31
N GLU A 90 -1.82 46.51 -7.45
CA GLU A 90 -1.79 47.17 -8.76
C GLU A 90 -3.17 47.68 -9.21
N ARG A 91 -4.26 46.98 -8.86
CA ARG A 91 -5.61 47.42 -9.21
C ARG A 91 -6.15 48.49 -8.27
N VAL A 92 -5.71 48.50 -7.02
CA VAL A 92 -6.14 49.49 -6.02
C VAL A 92 -5.60 50.89 -6.32
N THR A 93 -4.54 51.02 -7.11
CA THR A 93 -4.02 52.34 -7.52
C THR A 93 -4.90 53.05 -8.55
N ILE A 94 -5.78 52.32 -9.25
CA ILE A 94 -6.62 52.84 -10.35
C ILE A 94 -8.12 52.65 -10.12
N LEU A 95 -8.52 51.73 -9.24
CA LEU A 95 -9.91 51.46 -8.92
C LEU A 95 -10.14 51.56 -7.41
N GLU A 96 -11.31 52.05 -7.03
CA GLU A 96 -11.79 52.02 -5.66
C GLU A 96 -12.58 50.73 -5.39
N PHE A 97 -12.15 49.98 -4.38
CA PHE A 97 -12.81 48.74 -3.97
C PHE A 97 -13.65 48.95 -2.71
N THR A 98 -14.77 48.24 -2.63
CA THR A 98 -15.52 48.10 -1.38
C THR A 98 -14.77 47.22 -0.37
N LYS A 99 -15.33 47.06 0.83
CA LYS A 99 -14.87 46.01 1.74
C LYS A 99 -15.06 44.63 1.09
N PRO A 100 -14.12 43.69 1.30
CA PRO A 100 -14.26 42.34 0.77
C PRO A 100 -15.48 41.67 1.42
N PHE A 101 -16.38 41.14 0.59
CA PHE A 101 -17.58 40.44 1.06
C PHE A 101 -17.40 38.91 1.11
N LYS A 102 -16.33 38.39 0.48
CA LYS A 102 -16.01 36.96 0.44
C LYS A 102 -14.49 36.76 0.49
N TYR A 103 -14.03 35.97 1.45
CA TYR A 103 -12.64 35.56 1.57
C TYR A 103 -12.44 34.21 0.88
N LEU A 104 -11.55 34.17 -0.10
CA LEU A 104 -11.16 32.97 -0.85
C LEU A 104 -9.64 32.89 -0.90
N GLY A 105 -9.11 31.69 -0.73
CA GLY A 105 -7.68 31.40 -0.86
C GLY A 105 -7.39 30.48 -2.06
N MET A 106 -6.11 30.33 -2.39
CA MET A 106 -5.68 29.34 -3.37
C MET A 106 -5.87 27.93 -2.80
N THR A 107 -6.45 27.04 -3.61
CA THR A 107 -6.62 25.64 -3.25
C THR A 107 -6.11 24.76 -4.39
N ILE A 108 -5.52 23.60 -4.05
CA ILE A 108 -5.05 22.64 -5.04
C ILE A 108 -6.13 21.58 -5.22
N LEU A 109 -6.60 21.43 -6.46
CA LEU A 109 -7.52 20.36 -6.82
C LEU A 109 -6.72 19.16 -7.30
N VAL A 110 -6.75 18.07 -6.54
CA VAL A 110 -6.12 16.79 -6.91
C VAL A 110 -7.20 15.72 -7.08
N LYS A 111 -7.07 14.91 -8.13
CA LYS A 111 -7.92 13.74 -8.32
C LYS A 111 -7.63 12.74 -7.19
N ARG A 112 -8.66 12.39 -6.43
CA ARG A 112 -8.55 11.32 -5.44
C ARG A 112 -8.35 9.97 -6.13
N GLU A 113 -7.18 9.35 -5.95
CA GLU A 113 -6.95 7.98 -6.38
C GLU A 113 -7.64 7.00 -5.43
N ARG A 114 -8.23 5.94 -5.99
CA ARG A 114 -8.80 4.84 -5.20
C ARG A 114 -7.73 3.77 -5.01
N PHE A 115 -7.48 3.36 -3.77
CA PHE A 115 -6.58 2.25 -3.49
C PHE A 115 -7.10 0.95 -4.13
N LYS A 116 -6.22 0.23 -4.82
CA LYS A 116 -6.47 -1.15 -5.28
C LYS A 116 -5.73 -2.07 -4.32
N SER A 117 -6.45 -2.99 -3.67
CA SER A 117 -5.83 -4.03 -2.87
C SER A 117 -5.23 -5.10 -3.80
N ASN A 118 -3.95 -5.39 -3.63
CA ASN A 118 -3.32 -6.54 -4.27
C ASN A 118 -3.26 -7.69 -3.24
N LEU A 119 -3.73 -8.88 -3.61
CA LEU A 119 -3.65 -10.08 -2.75
C LEU A 119 -2.19 -10.44 -2.43
N ALA A 120 -1.25 -10.08 -3.31
CA ALA A 120 0.18 -10.26 -3.09
C ALA A 120 0.81 -9.23 -2.12
N SER A 121 0.05 -8.24 -1.63
CA SER A 121 0.54 -7.28 -0.63
C SER A 121 0.97 -7.96 0.67
N PHE A 122 0.47 -9.16 0.95
CA PHE A 122 0.91 -9.98 2.08
C PHE A 122 2.37 -10.46 1.96
N LEU A 123 2.88 -10.63 0.73
CA LEU A 123 4.27 -11.04 0.46
C LEU A 123 5.22 -9.86 0.29
N GLN A 124 4.70 -8.63 0.30
CA GLN A 124 5.46 -7.38 0.19
C GLN A 124 6.51 -7.12 1.30
N PRO A 125 6.39 -7.61 2.56
CA PRO A 125 7.43 -7.32 3.56
C PRO A 125 8.80 -7.91 3.21
N PHE A 126 8.88 -8.88 2.28
CA PHE A 126 10.14 -9.41 1.79
C PHE A 126 10.30 -9.27 0.28
N GLU A 127 11.55 -9.09 -0.15
CA GLU A 127 11.90 -9.12 -1.56
C GLU A 127 11.66 -10.51 -2.16
N SER A 128 11.22 -10.57 -3.42
CA SER A 128 11.00 -11.84 -4.14
C SER A 128 12.19 -12.80 -4.09
N THR A 129 13.40 -12.26 -4.05
CA THR A 129 14.67 -12.99 -3.92
C THR A 129 14.74 -13.81 -2.62
N LEU A 130 14.25 -13.26 -1.50
CA LEU A 130 14.31 -13.92 -0.19
C LEU A 130 13.41 -15.15 -0.15
N TRP A 131 12.20 -15.07 -0.73
CA TRP A 131 11.28 -16.21 -0.81
C TRP A 131 11.86 -17.39 -1.59
N VAL A 132 12.54 -17.11 -2.70
CA VAL A 132 13.25 -18.15 -3.47
C VAL A 132 14.39 -18.74 -2.64
N LEU A 133 15.15 -17.90 -1.93
CA LEU A 133 16.24 -18.35 -1.07
C LEU A 133 15.78 -19.27 0.06
N VAL A 134 14.66 -18.92 0.71
CA VAL A 134 14.04 -19.76 1.76
C VAL A 134 13.54 -21.07 1.17
N GLY A 135 12.90 -21.04 0.00
CA GLY A 135 12.49 -22.26 -0.70
C GLY A 135 13.67 -23.19 -1.00
N VAL A 136 14.78 -22.65 -1.52
CA VAL A 136 15.98 -23.43 -1.82
C VAL A 136 16.63 -23.97 -0.55
N SER A 137 16.72 -23.17 0.52
CA SER A 137 17.36 -23.60 1.78
C SER A 137 16.64 -24.77 2.44
N VAL A 138 15.30 -24.82 2.38
CA VAL A 138 14.50 -25.96 2.85
C VAL A 138 14.93 -27.27 2.17
N HIS A 139 15.07 -27.25 0.85
CA HIS A 139 15.46 -28.44 0.08
C HIS A 139 16.90 -28.86 0.37
N VAL A 140 17.80 -27.90 0.55
CA VAL A 140 19.19 -28.16 0.94
C VAL A 140 19.24 -28.84 2.32
N VAL A 141 18.54 -28.30 3.32
CA VAL A 141 18.51 -28.86 4.68
C VAL A 141 17.88 -30.25 4.70
N ALA A 142 16.79 -30.47 3.92
CA ALA A 142 16.19 -31.79 3.79
C ALA A 142 17.16 -32.82 3.19
N LEU A 143 17.92 -32.43 2.16
CA LEU A 143 18.94 -33.30 1.57
C LEU A 143 20.05 -33.62 2.58
N PHE A 144 20.53 -32.63 3.34
CA PHE A 144 21.56 -32.84 4.36
C PHE A 144 21.07 -33.74 5.50
N LEU A 145 19.83 -33.58 5.97
CA LEU A 145 19.24 -34.45 6.98
C LEU A 145 19.15 -35.91 6.48
N TYR A 146 18.68 -36.11 5.25
CA TYR A 146 18.64 -37.43 4.60
C TYR A 146 20.03 -38.07 4.51
N LEU A 147 21.03 -37.34 4.03
CA LEU A 147 22.40 -37.85 3.90
C LEU A 147 23.00 -38.19 5.26
N LEU A 148 22.87 -37.31 6.26
CA LEU A 148 23.41 -37.53 7.60
C LEU A 148 22.77 -38.73 8.28
N ASP A 149 21.47 -38.95 8.07
CA ASP A 149 20.78 -40.13 8.61
C ASP A 149 21.26 -41.42 7.91
N ARG A 150 21.39 -41.42 6.57
CA ARG A 150 21.94 -42.56 5.81
C ARG A 150 23.34 -42.95 6.25
N TYR A 151 24.24 -41.97 6.42
CA TYR A 151 25.60 -42.24 6.91
C TYR A 151 25.63 -42.67 8.38
N SER A 152 24.70 -42.17 9.20
CA SER A 152 24.52 -42.63 10.58
C SER A 152 24.07 -44.10 10.64
N ALA A 153 23.08 -44.47 9.82
CA ALA A 153 22.56 -45.84 9.72
C ALA A 153 23.65 -46.84 9.30
N ILE A 154 24.45 -46.51 8.27
CA ILE A 154 25.57 -47.34 7.83
C ILE A 154 26.60 -47.57 8.95
N ARG A 155 26.89 -46.54 9.77
CA ARG A 155 27.81 -46.69 10.92
C ARG A 155 27.26 -47.59 12.02
N VAL A 156 25.95 -47.56 12.26
CA VAL A 156 25.28 -48.41 13.27
C VAL A 156 25.27 -49.88 12.83
N LEU A 157 25.07 -50.15 11.54
CA LEU A 157 25.15 -51.51 10.99
C LEU A 157 26.57 -52.10 11.15
N HIS A 158 27.61 -51.33 10.80
CA HIS A 158 29.00 -51.74 11.03
C HIS A 158 29.35 -51.95 12.52
N ARG A 159 28.69 -51.22 13.43
CA ARG A 159 28.85 -51.44 14.88
C ARG A 159 28.24 -52.77 15.33
N LYS A 160 27.05 -53.13 14.83
CA LYS A 160 26.39 -54.41 15.13
C LYS A 160 27.18 -55.61 14.62
N GLU A 161 27.75 -55.52 13.41
CA GLU A 161 28.63 -56.58 12.88
C GLU A 161 29.89 -56.76 13.74
N ARG A 162 30.47 -55.67 14.24
CA ARG A 162 31.62 -55.72 15.15
C ARG A 162 31.29 -56.36 16.50
N GLU A 163 30.12 -56.06 17.07
CA GLU A 163 29.66 -56.65 18.34
C GLU A 163 29.35 -58.16 18.19
N GLN A 164 28.73 -58.58 17.08
CA GLN A 164 28.48 -60.00 16.77
C GLN A 164 29.77 -60.82 16.57
N ALA A 165 30.82 -60.24 15.98
CA ALA A 165 32.11 -60.92 15.81
C ALA A 165 32.79 -61.23 17.17
N THR A 166 32.61 -60.38 18.18
CA THR A 166 33.17 -60.57 19.54
C THR A 166 32.43 -61.63 20.36
N ASN A 167 31.12 -61.79 20.18
CA ASN A 167 30.32 -62.74 20.97
C ASN A 167 30.52 -64.20 20.57
N ASN A 168 31.14 -64.46 19.41
CA ASN A 168 31.40 -65.81 18.90
C ASN A 168 32.75 -66.41 19.37
N THR A 169 33.50 -65.74 20.26
CA THR A 169 34.87 -66.14 20.66
C THR A 169 35.00 -66.55 22.15
N SER A 170 33.92 -66.85 22.85
CA SER A 170 33.96 -67.41 24.23
C SER A 170 33.60 -68.91 24.27
N PRO A 171 34.35 -69.77 25.01
CA PRO A 171 34.18 -71.22 24.99
C PRO A 171 32.92 -71.67 25.79
N PRO A 172 32.37 -72.88 25.53
CA PRO A 172 31.15 -73.32 26.17
C PRO A 172 31.42 -73.84 27.58
N ASN A 173 30.57 -73.48 28.55
CA ASN A 173 30.48 -74.21 29.80
C ASN A 173 29.03 -74.67 30.00
N ASN A 174 28.84 -75.98 29.89
CA ASN A 174 27.58 -76.68 30.12
C ASN A 174 27.24 -76.73 31.61
N ASN A 175 25.95 -76.72 31.95
CA ASN A 175 25.26 -77.78 32.72
C ASN A 175 23.81 -77.35 33.08
N ASN A 176 22.85 -77.92 32.33
CA ASN A 176 21.60 -78.64 32.70
C ASN A 176 20.71 -78.07 33.86
N ILE A 177 19.35 -78.02 33.84
CA ILE A 177 18.34 -79.11 33.77
C ILE A 177 16.88 -78.52 33.79
N VAL A 178 16.01 -79.08 32.95
CA VAL A 178 14.53 -79.32 33.03
C VAL A 178 13.49 -78.18 32.81
N VAL A 179 12.96 -78.19 31.57
CA VAL A 179 11.54 -78.36 31.15
C VAL A 179 10.43 -78.06 32.18
N GLU A 180 9.62 -77.03 31.91
CA GLU A 180 8.18 -77.05 32.16
C GLU A 180 7.47 -76.38 30.97
N SER A 181 6.47 -77.08 30.45
CA SER A 181 5.72 -76.78 29.24
C SER A 181 4.63 -75.73 29.52
N SER A 182 4.50 -74.72 28.66
CA SER A 182 3.20 -74.16 28.27
C SER A 182 3.34 -73.43 26.93
N ARG A 183 2.61 -73.93 25.93
CA ARG A 183 2.35 -73.25 24.65
C ARG A 183 1.56 -71.98 24.93
N GLU A 184 2.07 -70.84 24.51
CA GLU A 184 1.25 -69.69 24.16
C GLU A 184 1.77 -69.10 22.84
N ASN A 185 0.84 -68.91 21.91
CA ASN A 185 1.08 -68.30 20.62
C ASN A 185 1.48 -66.83 20.84
N GLU A 186 2.65 -66.39 20.42
CA GLU A 186 2.81 -64.98 20.11
C GLU A 186 3.90 -64.74 19.07
N GLU A 187 3.44 -64.21 17.95
CA GLU A 187 4.15 -63.41 16.96
C GLU A 187 5.52 -63.89 16.48
N VAL A 188 5.56 -64.24 15.20
CA VAL A 188 6.74 -64.01 14.37
C VAL A 188 7.16 -62.56 14.62
N VAL A 189 8.19 -62.37 15.46
CA VAL A 189 8.86 -61.09 15.65
C VAL A 189 9.49 -60.76 14.30
N LYS A 190 8.68 -60.14 13.43
CA LYS A 190 9.19 -59.42 12.28
C LYS A 190 10.22 -58.47 12.86
N PRO A 191 11.46 -58.44 12.36
CA PRO A 191 12.31 -57.30 12.65
C PRO A 191 11.45 -56.09 12.24
N LYS A 192 11.11 -55.24 13.21
CA LYS A 192 10.56 -53.92 12.93
C LYS A 192 11.63 -53.31 12.02
N TYR A 193 11.36 -53.30 10.73
CA TYR A 193 12.15 -52.51 9.80
C TYR A 193 12.03 -51.11 10.37
N ASP A 194 13.09 -50.66 11.06
CA ASP A 194 13.28 -49.26 11.35
C ASP A 194 13.22 -48.62 9.97
N GLU A 195 12.08 -48.01 9.64
CA GLU A 195 11.94 -47.29 8.38
C GLU A 195 13.10 -46.29 8.36
N GLU A 196 14.05 -46.56 7.44
CA GLU A 196 15.13 -45.64 7.16
C GLU A 196 14.48 -44.30 6.82
N PHE A 197 15.01 -43.21 7.37
CA PHE A 197 14.46 -41.88 7.17
C PHE A 197 14.36 -41.59 5.68
N ASN A 198 13.14 -41.66 5.13
CA ASN A 198 12.91 -41.50 3.70
C ASN A 198 13.11 -40.03 3.32
N LEU A 199 13.53 -39.75 2.08
CA LEU A 199 13.72 -38.37 1.60
C LEU A 199 12.43 -37.55 1.74
N SER A 200 11.28 -38.17 1.50
CA SER A 200 9.95 -37.57 1.71
C SER A 200 9.72 -37.18 3.16
N SER A 201 10.08 -38.04 4.12
CA SER A 201 9.92 -37.78 5.55
C SER A 201 10.81 -36.61 5.99
N SER A 202 12.03 -36.51 5.45
CA SER A 202 12.90 -35.35 5.67
C SER A 202 12.32 -34.05 5.13
N MET A 203 11.72 -34.08 3.94
CA MET A 203 11.12 -32.89 3.32
C MET A 203 9.92 -32.42 4.15
N TRP A 204 9.01 -33.33 4.50
CA TRP A 204 7.86 -33.03 5.35
C TRP A 204 8.28 -32.48 6.72
N PHE A 205 9.32 -33.05 7.33
CA PHE A 205 9.89 -32.54 8.59
C PHE A 205 10.41 -31.09 8.46
N THR A 206 11.20 -30.79 7.42
CA THR A 206 11.74 -29.43 7.23
C THR A 206 10.67 -28.38 6.92
N TRP A 207 9.67 -28.73 6.12
CA TRP A 207 8.51 -27.88 5.84
C TRP A 207 7.62 -27.70 7.07
N GLY A 208 7.42 -28.76 7.85
CA GLY A 208 6.68 -28.73 9.10
C GLY A 208 7.28 -27.71 10.08
N ILE A 209 8.60 -27.72 10.27
CA ILE A 209 9.29 -26.75 11.12
C ILE A 209 9.13 -25.32 10.62
N LEU A 210 9.27 -25.08 9.30
CA LEU A 210 9.16 -23.73 8.72
C LEU A 210 7.74 -23.15 8.89
N LEU A 211 6.72 -23.98 8.70
CA LEU A 211 5.31 -23.58 8.75
C LEU A 211 4.71 -23.66 10.16
N ASN A 212 5.53 -23.95 11.18
CA ASN A 212 5.08 -24.23 12.54
C ASN A 212 3.96 -25.29 12.58
N SER A 213 4.06 -26.30 11.71
CA SER A 213 3.13 -27.41 11.60
C SER A 213 3.72 -28.65 12.26
N GLY A 214 2.99 -29.26 13.19
CA GLY A 214 3.39 -30.48 13.91
C GLY A 214 3.27 -31.76 13.08
N ILE A 215 3.28 -31.67 11.76
CA ILE A 215 3.15 -32.80 10.83
C ILE A 215 4.54 -33.39 10.53
N GLY A 216 4.73 -34.64 10.92
CA GLY A 216 5.98 -35.39 10.74
C GLY A 216 6.13 -36.44 11.84
N ASP A 217 5.67 -37.66 11.55
CA ASP A 217 5.68 -38.77 12.52
C ASP A 217 7.10 -39.34 12.79
N GLU A 218 8.09 -38.85 12.05
CA GLU A 218 9.47 -39.33 12.10
C GLU A 218 10.41 -38.26 12.65
N THR A 219 10.88 -38.46 13.89
CA THR A 219 11.92 -37.61 14.48
C THR A 219 13.31 -38.18 14.22
N PRO A 220 14.30 -37.32 13.89
CA PRO A 220 15.66 -37.78 13.61
C PRO A 220 16.29 -38.47 14.82
N LYS A 221 16.77 -39.72 14.63
CA LYS A 221 17.30 -40.57 15.71
C LYS A 221 18.77 -40.27 16.05
N ALA A 222 19.57 -39.82 15.09
CA ALA A 222 21.00 -39.56 15.27
C ALA A 222 21.31 -38.23 15.99
N PHE A 223 22.42 -38.16 16.73
CA PHE A 223 22.83 -36.94 17.44
C PHE A 223 23.09 -35.77 16.49
N SER A 224 23.74 -36.03 15.34
CA SER A 224 24.07 -35.01 14.34
C SER A 224 22.84 -34.43 13.64
N THR A 225 21.82 -35.25 13.35
CA THR A 225 20.59 -34.81 12.69
C THR A 225 19.71 -33.99 13.65
N ARG A 226 19.70 -34.32 14.94
CA ARG A 226 19.02 -33.51 15.98
C ARG A 226 19.64 -32.12 16.14
N ALA A 227 20.97 -32.02 16.14
CA ALA A 227 21.66 -30.74 16.20
C ALA A 227 21.31 -29.85 14.99
N LEU A 228 21.33 -30.42 13.77
CA LEU A 228 20.96 -29.70 12.55
C LEU A 228 19.47 -29.26 12.57
N GLY A 229 18.57 -30.12 13.04
CA GLY A 229 17.16 -29.79 13.21
C GLY A 229 16.91 -28.65 14.20
N MET A 230 17.67 -28.57 15.30
CA MET A 230 17.58 -27.45 16.26
C MET A 230 18.03 -26.13 15.64
N VAL A 231 19.11 -26.12 14.87
CA VAL A 231 19.58 -24.93 14.16
C VAL A 231 18.55 -24.47 13.12
N TRP A 232 17.97 -25.43 12.38
CA TRP A 232 16.90 -25.14 11.42
C TRP A 232 15.65 -24.55 12.09
N ALA A 233 15.25 -25.08 13.24
CA ALA A 233 14.13 -24.53 14.01
C ALA A 233 14.39 -23.09 14.48
N GLY A 234 15.61 -22.78 14.90
CA GLY A 234 16.02 -21.41 15.24
C GLY A 234 15.93 -20.46 14.04
N PHE A 235 16.40 -20.90 12.87
CA PHE A 235 16.30 -20.14 11.62
C PHE A 235 14.84 -19.90 11.19
N ALA A 236 13.99 -20.92 11.25
CA ALA A 236 12.56 -20.80 10.95
C ALA A 236 11.86 -19.78 11.88
N MET A 237 12.15 -19.83 13.18
CA MET A 237 11.61 -18.87 14.14
C MET A 237 12.03 -17.42 13.82
N ILE A 238 13.27 -17.19 13.41
CA ILE A 238 13.77 -15.86 13.02
C ILE A 238 13.04 -15.35 11.77
N ILE A 239 12.84 -16.21 10.75
CA ILE A 239 12.11 -15.83 9.54
C ILE A 239 10.67 -15.45 9.87
N VAL A 240 9.97 -16.29 10.63
CA VAL A 240 8.58 -16.01 11.01
C VAL A 240 8.49 -14.73 11.86
N ALA A 241 9.36 -14.57 12.85
CA ALA A 241 9.38 -13.37 13.70
C ALA A 241 9.76 -12.08 12.97
N SER A 242 10.53 -12.16 11.88
CA SER A 242 10.86 -10.99 11.04
C SER A 242 9.77 -10.67 10.01
N SER A 243 8.82 -11.58 9.80
CA SER A 243 7.69 -11.41 8.88
C SER A 243 6.45 -10.78 9.52
N THR A 244 6.38 -10.85 10.86
CA THR A 244 5.31 -10.29 11.69
C THR A 244 5.63 -8.87 12.13
#